data_AF-A0A150UN66-F1
#
_entry.id   AF-A0A150UN66-F1
#
_cell.length_a   1.000
_cell.length_b   1.000
_cell.length_c   1.000
_cell.angle_alpha   90.00
_cell.angle_beta   90.00
_cell.angle_gamma   90.00
#
_symmetry.space_group_name_H-M   'P 1'
#
loop_
_entity.id
_entity.type
_entity.pdbx_description
1 polymer ?
#
loop_
_entity_poly.entity_id
_entity_poly.type
_entity_poly.pdbx_seq_one_letter_code
_entity_poly.pdbx_strand_id
1 'polypeptide(L)'
;MAQSKGIGVKGPFPCDTLFVANSRAKYDGIGFDSGVTVQGGLPVMIATPTHGTAFDIVGENIASPTSSQNALNIKTISLDEIKNPANSVEVSGWPHNQQQNKGMQ
;
A
#
# COMPACT_ATOMS: atom_id res chain seq x y z
N MET A 1 -5.59 13.94 20.65
CA MET A 1 -4.47 14.74 20.09
C MET A 1 -4.40 14.74 18.57
N ALA A 2 -4.51 13.61 17.86
CA ALA A 2 -4.47 13.60 16.40
C ALA A 2 -5.79 14.11 15.77
N GLN A 3 -6.94 13.67 16.28
CA GLN A 3 -8.26 14.16 15.85
C GLN A 3 -8.44 15.67 16.11
N SER A 4 -7.96 16.16 17.25
CA SER A 4 -7.98 17.60 17.58
C SER A 4 -7.08 18.45 16.68
N LYS A 5 -6.17 17.81 15.92
CA LYS A 5 -5.36 18.44 14.87
C LYS A 5 -5.98 18.28 13.47
N GLY A 6 -7.23 17.79 13.38
CA GLY A 6 -7.93 17.56 12.11
C GLY A 6 -7.45 16.34 11.31
N ILE A 7 -6.61 15.48 11.90
CA ILE A 7 -6.10 14.28 11.22
C ILE A 7 -7.19 13.21 11.25
N GLY A 8 -7.49 12.63 10.09
CA GLY A 8 -8.54 11.62 9.86
C GLY A 8 -8.28 10.25 10.50
N VAL A 9 -7.95 10.22 11.79
CA VAL A 9 -7.70 8.98 12.54
C VAL A 9 -9.00 8.45 13.17
N LYS A 10 -9.19 7.14 13.13
CA LYS A 10 -10.33 6.43 13.75
C LYS A 10 -9.79 5.28 14.61
N GLY A 11 -10.42 5.02 15.76
CA GLY A 11 -10.03 3.95 16.68
C GLY A 11 -9.95 4.44 18.15
N PRO A 12 -9.37 3.61 19.05
CA PRO A 12 -8.74 2.32 18.79
C PRO A 12 -9.75 1.22 18.40
N PHE A 13 -9.36 0.32 17.51
CA PHE A 13 -10.14 -0.87 17.14
C PHE A 13 -9.31 -2.14 17.40
N PRO A 14 -9.93 -3.27 17.76
CA PRO A 14 -9.25 -4.57 17.81
C PRO A 14 -8.66 -4.93 16.44
N CYS A 15 -7.44 -5.48 16.39
CA CYS A 15 -6.74 -5.75 15.13
C CYS A 15 -7.47 -6.79 14.26
N ASP A 16 -8.05 -7.82 14.87
CA ASP A 16 -8.83 -8.88 14.24
C ASP A 16 -10.04 -8.33 13.47
N THR A 17 -10.66 -7.25 13.97
CA THR A 17 -11.82 -6.62 13.31
C THR A 17 -11.44 -5.76 12.10
N LEU A 18 -10.23 -5.21 12.08
CA LEU A 18 -9.73 -4.36 11.00
C LEU A 18 -9.26 -5.16 9.78
N PHE A 19 -8.76 -6.38 10.00
CA PHE A 19 -8.27 -7.25 8.93
C PHE A 19 -9.36 -8.10 8.26
N VAL A 20 -10.64 -7.88 8.55
CA VAL A 20 -11.75 -8.50 7.79
C VAL A 20 -11.99 -7.73 6.48
N ALA A 21 -12.25 -8.42 5.37
CA ALA A 21 -12.33 -7.84 4.02
C ALA A 21 -13.20 -6.57 3.91
N ASN A 22 -14.38 -6.57 4.57
CA ASN A 22 -15.29 -5.42 4.58
C ASN A 22 -14.76 -4.21 5.37
N SER A 23 -13.89 -4.42 6.36
CA SER A 23 -13.22 -3.37 7.10
C SER A 23 -12.03 -2.81 6.34
N ARG A 24 -11.26 -3.67 5.63
CA ARG A 24 -10.09 -3.24 4.84
C ARG A 24 -10.45 -2.22 3.75
N ALA A 25 -11.59 -2.41 3.09
CA ALA A 25 -12.06 -1.49 2.04
C ALA A 25 -12.38 -0.07 2.55
N LYS A 26 -12.50 0.12 3.88
CA LYS A 26 -12.87 1.40 4.50
C LYS A 26 -11.65 2.25 4.91
N TYR A 27 -10.44 1.73 4.78
CA TYR A 27 -9.21 2.38 5.25
C TYR A 27 -8.08 2.23 4.23
N ASP A 28 -7.32 3.31 4.03
CA ASP A 28 -6.30 3.39 2.97
C ASP A 28 -5.01 2.59 3.26
N GLY A 29 -4.87 2.01 4.46
CA GLY A 29 -3.59 1.47 4.96
C GLY A 29 -3.59 0.00 5.39
N ILE A 30 -4.56 -0.82 4.96
CA ILE A 30 -4.72 -2.20 5.44
C ILE A 30 -4.61 -3.21 4.28
N GLY A 31 -3.51 -3.96 4.19
CA GLY A 31 -3.30 -5.00 3.17
C GLY A 31 -2.03 -5.84 3.37
N PHE A 32 -1.95 -7.02 2.74
CA PHE A 32 -0.82 -7.96 2.86
C PHE A 32 -0.28 -8.45 1.52
N ASP A 33 -1.15 -8.90 0.61
CA ASP A 33 -0.76 -9.79 -0.50
C ASP A 33 0.00 -9.12 -1.65
N SER A 34 -0.11 -7.80 -1.77
CA SER A 34 0.61 -7.01 -2.78
C SER A 34 1.12 -5.69 -2.19
N GLY A 35 1.26 -5.66 -0.87
CA GLY A 35 1.65 -4.47 -0.14
C GLY A 35 3.11 -4.09 -0.41
N VAL A 36 3.45 -2.88 -0.02
CA VAL A 36 4.81 -2.34 -0.01
C VAL A 36 5.04 -1.73 1.37
N THR A 37 6.21 -1.96 1.94
CA THR A 37 6.62 -1.27 3.17
C THR A 37 7.29 0.04 2.79
N VAL A 38 6.78 1.17 3.29
CA VAL A 38 7.35 2.51 3.04
C VAL A 38 7.84 3.12 4.35
N GLN A 39 9.09 3.58 4.37
CA GLN A 39 9.62 4.31 5.52
C GLN A 39 9.18 5.78 5.47
N GLY A 40 8.33 6.18 6.42
CA GLY A 40 7.90 7.56 6.57
C GLY A 40 8.91 8.41 7.37
N GLY A 41 8.97 9.70 7.05
CA GLY A 41 9.70 10.71 7.85
C GLY A 41 11.14 10.99 7.43
N LEU A 42 11.66 10.32 6.39
CA LEU A 42 12.95 10.65 5.79
C LEU A 42 12.79 11.56 4.57
N PRO A 43 13.80 12.37 4.22
CA PRO A 43 13.79 13.19 3.00
C PRO A 43 13.97 12.36 1.71
N VAL A 44 14.28 11.07 1.85
CA VAL A 44 14.43 10.12 0.75
C VAL A 44 13.39 9.01 0.88
N MET A 45 12.82 8.59 -0.25
CA MET A 45 11.87 7.48 -0.29
C MET A 45 12.60 6.15 -0.14
N ILE A 46 12.15 5.34 0.81
CA ILE A 46 12.59 3.95 0.99
C ILE A 46 11.35 3.08 0.97
N ALA A 47 11.25 2.22 -0.05
CA ALA A 47 10.15 1.29 -0.27
C ALA A 47 10.70 -0.12 -0.49
N THR A 48 10.10 -1.13 0.14
CA THR A 48 10.54 -2.54 0.02
C THR A 48 9.36 -3.48 -0.22
N PRO A 49 9.58 -4.61 -0.94
CA PRO A 49 8.56 -5.64 -1.07
C PRO A 49 8.18 -6.22 0.29
N THR A 50 6.95 -6.73 0.40
CA THR A 50 6.37 -7.29 1.63
C THR A 50 6.67 -8.77 1.86
N HIS A 51 7.44 -9.40 0.96
CA HIS A 51 7.88 -10.79 1.10
C HIS A 51 9.35 -10.89 1.53
N GLY A 52 9.72 -12.06 2.07
CA GLY A 52 11.10 -12.40 2.40
C GLY A 52 11.92 -12.80 1.16
N THR A 53 13.10 -13.37 1.40
CA THR A 53 14.06 -13.76 0.36
C THR A 53 13.63 -14.99 -0.46
N ALA A 54 12.68 -15.79 0.04
CA ALA A 54 12.13 -16.98 -0.63
C ALA A 54 13.22 -17.97 -1.11
N PHE A 55 14.13 -18.35 -0.19
CA PHE A 55 15.27 -19.25 -0.51
C PHE A 55 14.84 -20.65 -0.97
N ASP A 56 13.67 -21.09 -0.52
CA ASP A 56 13.05 -22.38 -0.83
C ASP A 56 12.62 -22.53 -2.30
N ILE A 57 12.49 -21.43 -3.04
CA ILE A 57 12.05 -21.42 -4.44
C ILE A 57 13.11 -20.88 -5.42
N VAL A 58 14.36 -20.75 -4.96
CA VAL A 58 15.47 -20.27 -5.79
C VAL A 58 15.74 -21.26 -6.92
N GLY A 59 15.72 -20.76 -8.16
CA GLY A 59 15.94 -21.59 -9.36
C GLY A 59 14.67 -22.24 -9.93
N GLU A 60 13.55 -22.18 -9.20
CA GLU A 60 12.28 -22.80 -9.61
C GLU A 60 11.45 -21.92 -10.56
N ASN A 61 11.80 -20.63 -10.70
CA ASN A 61 11.10 -19.66 -11.55
C ASN A 61 9.59 -19.50 -11.23
N ILE A 62 9.22 -19.66 -9.95
CA ILE A 62 7.83 -19.55 -9.46
C ILE A 62 7.59 -18.33 -8.56
N ALA A 63 8.58 -17.47 -8.35
CA ALA A 63 8.45 -16.28 -7.52
C ALA A 63 7.53 -15.25 -8.17
N SER A 64 6.58 -14.70 -7.42
CA SER A 64 5.73 -13.61 -7.89
C SER A 64 6.45 -12.25 -7.76
N PRO A 65 6.63 -11.48 -8.85
CA PRO A 65 7.31 -10.19 -8.79
C PRO A 65 6.39 -9.05 -8.34
N THR A 66 5.10 -9.29 -8.08
CA THR A 66 4.09 -8.24 -7.90
C THR A 66 4.44 -7.22 -6.80
N SER A 67 4.83 -7.67 -5.61
CA SER A 67 5.17 -6.75 -4.51
C SER A 67 6.45 -5.96 -4.80
N SER A 68 7.43 -6.58 -5.44
CA SER A 68 8.68 -5.93 -5.85
C SER A 68 8.44 -4.87 -6.93
N GLN A 69 7.59 -5.17 -7.92
CA GLN A 69 7.16 -4.19 -8.94
C GLN A 69 6.38 -3.04 -8.31
N ASN A 70 5.47 -3.33 -7.38
CA ASN A 70 4.73 -2.29 -6.66
C ASN A 70 5.67 -1.38 -5.87
N ALA A 71 6.73 -1.92 -5.26
CA ALA A 71 7.71 -1.11 -4.53
C ALA A 71 8.45 -0.12 -5.44
N LEU A 72 8.79 -0.54 -6.67
CA LEU A 72 9.41 0.32 -7.67
C LEU A 72 8.42 1.34 -8.26
N ASN A 73 7.14 0.97 -8.36
CA ASN A 73 6.09 1.82 -8.91
C ASN A 73 5.60 2.90 -7.92
N ILE A 74 6.01 2.85 -6.65
CA ILE A 74 5.75 3.95 -5.73
C ILE A 74 6.47 5.19 -6.25
N LYS A 75 5.67 6.14 -6.75
CA LYS A 75 6.18 7.46 -7.13
C LYS A 75 6.62 8.22 -5.89
N THR A 76 7.80 8.83 -5.97
CA THR A 76 8.18 9.93 -5.11
C THR A 76 7.24 11.10 -5.44
N ILE A 77 6.23 11.32 -4.62
CA ILE A 77 5.48 12.58 -4.64
C ILE A 77 6.45 13.62 -4.10
N SER A 78 6.82 14.57 -4.93
CA SER A 78 7.70 15.66 -4.52
C SER A 78 7.03 16.46 -3.39
N LEU A 79 7.83 17.02 -2.46
CA LEU A 79 7.29 17.86 -1.39
C LEU A 79 6.49 19.05 -1.94
N ASP A 80 6.77 19.47 -3.18
CA ASP A 80 6.06 20.55 -3.87
C ASP A 80 4.67 20.11 -4.34
N GLU A 81 4.48 18.86 -4.77
CA GLU A 81 3.16 18.28 -5.08
C GLU A 81 2.32 18.07 -3.82
N ILE A 82 2.94 17.78 -2.67
CA ILE A 82 2.23 17.69 -1.37
C ILE A 82 1.70 19.07 -0.94
N LYS A 83 2.46 20.13 -1.19
CA LYS A 83 2.07 21.52 -0.86
C LYS A 83 1.06 22.09 -1.85
N ASN A 84 1.05 21.60 -3.09
CA ASN A 84 0.12 22.03 -4.13
C ASN A 84 -0.55 20.83 -4.81
N PRO A 85 -1.69 20.34 -4.26
CA PRO A 85 -2.39 19.18 -4.79
C PRO A 85 -2.97 19.38 -6.19
N ALA A 86 -2.97 20.61 -6.74
CA ALA A 86 -3.35 20.84 -8.15
C ALA A 86 -2.34 20.27 -9.16
N ASN A 87 -1.10 19.97 -8.72
CA ASN A 87 -0.07 19.33 -9.54
C ASN A 87 -0.02 17.81 -9.34
N SER A 88 -0.88 17.23 -8.50
CA SER A 88 -0.87 15.78 -8.30
C SER A 88 -1.34 15.10 -9.58
N VAL A 89 -0.45 14.32 -10.20
CA VAL A 89 -0.84 13.40 -11.27
C VAL A 89 -1.74 12.34 -10.65
N GLU A 90 -3.01 12.28 -11.06
CA GLU A 90 -3.88 11.15 -10.68
C GLU A 90 -3.16 9.84 -11.03
N VAL A 91 -3.01 8.96 -10.04
CA VAL A 91 -2.48 7.61 -10.26
C VAL A 91 -3.58 6.76 -10.88
N SER A 92 -4.01 7.14 -12.09
CA SER A 92 -4.96 6.39 -12.88
C SER A 92 -4.31 5.05 -13.25
N GLY A 93 -4.73 3.98 -12.57
CA GLY A 93 -4.26 2.61 -12.85
C GLY A 93 -3.88 1.75 -11.64
N TRP A 94 -3.98 2.23 -10.40
CA TRP A 94 -3.78 1.35 -9.25
C TRP A 94 -4.93 0.31 -9.19
N PRO A 95 -4.68 -1.01 -9.09
CA PRO A 95 -5.62 -2.07 -9.43
C PRO A 95 -6.63 -2.35 -8.31
N HIS A 96 -7.14 -1.31 -7.65
CA HIS A 96 -8.23 -1.43 -6.68
C HIS A 96 -9.45 -2.19 -7.26
N ASN A 97 -9.58 -2.19 -8.60
CA ASN A 97 -10.66 -2.83 -9.33
C ASN A 97 -10.30 -4.17 -10.03
N GLN A 98 -9.03 -4.65 -9.99
CA GLN A 98 -8.68 -5.88 -10.73
C GLN A 98 -8.78 -7.17 -9.91
N GLN A 99 -8.70 -7.11 -8.58
CA GLN A 99 -8.95 -8.28 -7.72
C GLN A 99 -10.44 -8.55 -7.52
N GLN A 100 -11.32 -7.58 -7.81
CA GLN A 100 -12.77 -7.73 -7.63
C GLN A 100 -13.44 -8.64 -8.68
N ASN A 101 -12.79 -8.91 -9.82
CA ASN A 101 -13.37 -9.68 -10.94
C ASN A 101 -12.85 -11.13 -11.07
N LYS A 102 -12.03 -11.64 -10.13
CA LYS A 102 -11.51 -13.02 -10.19
C LYS A 102 -12.19 -14.01 -9.22
N GLY A 103 -13.29 -13.62 -8.57
CA GLY A 103 -14.00 -14.44 -7.57
C GLY A 103 -15.49 -14.68 -7.83
N MET A 104 -16.00 -14.39 -9.03
CA MET A 104 -17.37 -14.78 -9.43
C MET A 104 -17.32 -15.67 -10.68
N GLN A 105 -16.87 -16.91 -10.47
CA GLN A 105 -17.37 -18.12 -11.16
C GLN A 105 -17.39 -19.25 -10.14
#